data_AF-A0A820R5C1-F1
#
_entry.id   AF-A0A820R5C1-F1
#
_cell.length_a   1.000
_cell.length_b   1.000
_cell.length_c   1.000
_cell.angle_alpha   90.00
_cell.angle_beta   90.00
_cell.angle_gamma   90.00
#
_symmetry.space_group_name_H-M   'P 1'
#
loop_
_entity.id
_entity.type
_entity.pdbx_description
1 polymer ?
#
loop_
_entity_poly.entity_id
_entity_poly.type
_entity_poly.pdbx_seq_one_letter_code
_entity_poly.pdbx_strand_id
1 'polypeptide(L)'
;MTEVDLIVKMGFFLRELHQDIARLHKQQYIEHQNTVSFFVYRGQRLSKTEFNQLNMTQGGLLSFNNFLSTSTTDQVALKFVRKQKLNLDEIGVLFVMQIDPSKSLIPFANVRDVSFYPKEDEILF
;
A
#
# COMPACT_ATOMS: atom_id res chain seq x y z
N MET A 1 16.77 21.17 16.95
CA MET A 1 15.54 20.91 16.18
C MET A 1 14.57 20.26 17.14
N THR A 2 13.40 20.87 17.36
CA THR A 2 12.39 20.33 18.26
C THR A 2 11.56 19.26 17.54
N GLU A 3 10.85 18.42 18.30
CA GLU A 3 9.92 17.43 17.73
C GLU A 3 8.82 18.10 16.88
N VAL A 4 8.39 19.31 17.25
CA VAL A 4 7.42 20.11 16.50
C VAL A 4 7.96 20.50 15.12
N ASP A 5 9.22 20.95 15.05
CA ASP A 5 9.85 21.30 13.78
C ASP A 5 9.95 20.08 12.84
N LEU A 6 10.19 18.89 13.40
CA LEU A 6 10.24 17.65 12.64
C LEU A 6 8.87 17.29 12.06
N ILE A 7 7.80 17.37 12.86
CA ILE A 7 6.43 17.08 12.41
C ILE A 7 6.04 18.02 11.27
N VAL A 8 6.34 19.32 11.38
CA VAL A 8 6.07 20.30 10.32
C VAL A 8 6.80 19.93 9.02
N LYS A 9 8.07 19.54 9.11
CA LYS A 9 8.87 19.10 7.95
C LYS A 9 8.33 17.81 7.33
N MET A 10 7.90 16.84 8.13
CA MET A 10 7.27 15.62 7.64
C MET A 10 5.97 15.92 6.89
N GLY A 11 5.20 16.93 7.30
CA GLY A 11 4.01 17.37 6.57
C GLY A 11 4.30 17.77 5.12
N PHE A 12 5.39 18.50 4.89
CA PHE A 12 5.81 18.84 3.53
C PHE A 12 6.21 17.59 2.73
N PHE A 13 7.01 16.71 3.33
CA PHE A 13 7.41 15.45 2.69
C PHE A 13 6.22 14.57 2.30
N LEU A 14 5.26 14.37 3.22
CA LEU A 14 4.06 13.57 2.95
C LEU A 14 3.21 14.18 1.82
N ARG A 15 3.12 15.51 1.77
CA ARG A 15 2.42 16.23 0.70
C ARG A 15 3.10 16.03 -0.64
N GLU A 16 4.42 16.18 -0.71
CA GLU A 16 5.19 15.98 -1.95
C GLU A 16 5.08 14.53 -2.44
N LEU A 17 5.23 13.56 -1.54
CA LEU A 17 5.06 12.14 -1.86
C LEU A 17 3.67 11.85 -2.45
N HIS A 18 2.62 12.37 -1.83
CA HIS A 18 1.25 12.22 -2.36
C HIS A 18 1.09 12.88 -3.75
N GLN A 19 1.67 14.06 -3.96
CA GLN A 19 1.61 14.76 -5.24
C GLN A 19 2.34 13.99 -6.35
N ASP A 20 3.46 13.35 -6.04
CA ASP A 20 4.19 12.50 -6.98
C ASP A 20 3.39 11.25 -7.37
N ILE A 21 2.74 10.60 -6.40
CA ILE A 21 1.82 9.48 -6.67
C ILE A 21 0.68 9.93 -7.57
N ALA A 22 0.06 11.08 -7.28
CA ALA A 22 -1.04 11.63 -8.10
C ALA A 22 -0.60 11.97 -9.53
N ARG A 23 0.61 12.53 -9.70
CA ARG A 23 1.19 12.82 -11.01
C ARG A 23 1.42 11.55 -11.82
N LEU A 24 2.04 10.54 -11.21
CA LEU A 24 2.27 9.24 -11.85
C LEU A 24 0.95 8.53 -12.16
N HIS A 25 -0.03 8.57 -11.24
CA HIS A 25 -1.36 8.01 -11.45
C HIS A 25 -2.03 8.61 -12.70
N LYS A 26 -2.01 9.94 -12.83
CA LYS A 26 -2.56 10.63 -13.99
C LYS A 26 -1.88 10.17 -15.28
N GLN A 27 -0.56 10.11 -15.28
CA GLN A 27 0.22 9.66 -16.44
C GLN A 27 -0.11 8.21 -16.80
N GLN A 28 -0.20 7.29 -15.84
CA GLN A 28 -0.32 5.85 -16.09
C GLN A 28 -1.75 5.38 -16.37
N TYR A 29 -2.76 6.00 -15.75
CA TYR A 29 -4.13 5.49 -15.77
C TYR A 29 -5.14 6.46 -16.40
N ILE A 30 -4.98 7.77 -16.20
CA ILE A 30 -5.93 8.77 -16.74
C ILE A 30 -5.59 9.09 -18.20
N GLU A 31 -4.35 9.50 -18.48
CA GLU A 31 -3.94 9.94 -19.82
C GLU A 31 -3.93 8.79 -20.84
N HIS A 32 -3.65 7.56 -20.39
CA HIS A 32 -3.71 6.35 -21.22
C HIS A 32 -5.07 5.65 -21.19
N GLN A 33 -6.07 6.20 -20.49
CA GLN A 33 -7.40 5.60 -20.32
C GLN A 33 -7.35 4.12 -19.89
N ASN A 34 -6.40 3.77 -19.03
CA ASN A 34 -6.23 2.40 -18.59
C ASN A 34 -7.25 2.09 -17.48
N THR A 35 -8.35 1.45 -17.88
CA THR A 35 -9.44 1.05 -16.98
C THR A 35 -9.43 -0.42 -16.62
N VAL A 36 -8.39 -1.16 -17.02
CA VAL A 36 -8.33 -2.61 -16.78
C VAL A 36 -8.12 -2.84 -15.29
N SER A 37 -9.03 -3.59 -14.67
CA SER A 37 -8.88 -3.97 -13.26
C SER A 37 -7.75 -4.98 -13.09
N PHE A 38 -7.04 -4.89 -11.97
CA PHE A 38 -5.92 -5.77 -11.66
C PHE A 38 -5.88 -6.08 -10.16
N PHE A 39 -5.11 -7.10 -9.78
CA PHE A 39 -4.89 -7.45 -8.38
C PHE A 39 -3.58 -6.89 -7.87
N VAL A 40 -3.60 -6.44 -6.62
CA VAL A 40 -2.41 -6.11 -5.85
C VAL A 40 -2.42 -6.87 -4.54
N TYR A 41 -1.22 -7.10 -4.01
CA TYR A 41 -0.97 -7.96 -2.87
C TYR A 41 -0.17 -7.21 -1.82
N ARG A 42 -0.59 -7.32 -0.55
CA ARG A 42 0.16 -6.79 0.59
C ARG A 42 0.31 -7.85 1.66
N GLY A 43 1.56 -8.22 1.94
CA GLY A 43 1.88 -9.11 3.05
C GLY A 43 2.22 -8.30 4.29
N GLN A 44 1.59 -8.61 5.41
CA GLN A 44 1.96 -8.04 6.71
C GLN A 44 1.66 -9.02 7.84
N ARG A 45 2.23 -8.75 9.02
CA ARG A 45 1.88 -9.45 10.24
C ARG A 45 0.90 -8.58 11.03
N LEU A 46 -0.06 -9.22 11.65
CA LEU A 46 -1.04 -8.61 12.53
C LEU A 46 -0.98 -9.27 13.89
N SER A 47 -1.26 -8.55 14.96
CA SER A 47 -1.55 -9.18 16.24
C SER A 47 -2.78 -10.08 16.13
N LYS A 48 -2.88 -11.10 16.99
CA LYS A 48 -4.08 -11.94 17.10
C LYS A 48 -5.36 -11.10 17.28
N THR A 49 -5.28 -10.01 18.04
CA THR A 49 -6.42 -9.11 18.28
C THR A 49 -6.87 -8.41 17.01
N GLU A 50 -5.95 -7.82 16.24
CA GLU A 50 -6.27 -7.19 14.96
C GLU A 50 -6.84 -8.21 13.97
N PHE A 51 -6.25 -9.41 13.90
CA PHE A 51 -6.77 -10.47 13.03
C PHE A 51 -8.18 -10.91 13.42
N ASN A 52 -8.45 -11.08 14.72
CA ASN A 52 -9.79 -11.43 15.20
C ASN A 52 -10.80 -10.31 14.93
N GLN A 53 -10.38 -9.04 15.04
CA GLN A 53 -11.23 -7.91 14.67
C GLN A 53 -11.59 -7.96 13.18
N LEU A 54 -10.62 -8.21 12.30
CA LEU A 54 -10.89 -8.37 10.86
C LEU A 54 -11.89 -9.49 10.57
N ASN A 55 -11.77 -10.63 11.26
CA ASN A 55 -12.72 -11.74 11.13
C ASN A 55 -14.14 -11.36 11.58
N MET A 56 -14.26 -10.59 12.67
CA MET A 56 -15.55 -10.13 13.18
C MET A 56 -16.20 -9.06 12.30
N THR A 57 -15.41 -8.30 11.54
CA THR A 57 -15.89 -7.22 10.66
C THR A 57 -15.95 -7.61 9.18
N GLN A 58 -16.05 -8.90 8.87
CA GLN A 58 -16.14 -9.37 7.48
C GLN A 58 -17.32 -8.71 6.75
N GLY A 59 -17.09 -8.26 5.51
CA GLY A 59 -18.05 -7.47 4.74
C GLY A 59 -18.05 -5.97 5.05
N GLY A 60 -17.29 -5.54 6.06
CA GLY A 60 -17.04 -4.13 6.36
C GLY A 60 -15.96 -3.49 5.47
N LEU A 61 -15.62 -2.24 5.77
CA LEU A 61 -14.54 -1.49 5.13
C LEU A 61 -13.28 -1.51 5.99
N LEU A 62 -12.13 -1.64 5.33
CA LEU A 62 -10.82 -1.51 5.96
C LEU A 62 -10.19 -0.18 5.54
N SER A 63 -9.66 0.56 6.52
CA SER A 63 -8.92 1.80 6.28
C SER A 63 -7.45 1.60 6.64
N PHE A 64 -6.57 2.16 5.81
CA PHE A 64 -5.13 2.24 6.08
C PHE A 64 -4.78 3.70 6.37
N ASN A 65 -4.15 3.96 7.51
CA ASN A 65 -3.79 5.33 7.95
C ASN A 65 -2.38 5.74 7.49
N ASN A 66 -1.81 5.00 6.56
CA ASN A 66 -0.47 5.18 6.01
C ASN A 66 -0.53 4.94 4.49
N PHE A 67 0.46 5.47 3.75
CA PHE A 67 0.65 5.08 2.35
C PHE A 67 0.70 3.57 2.22
N LEU A 68 -0.05 3.03 1.27
CA LEU A 68 -0.25 1.60 1.13
C LEU A 68 0.67 1.06 0.06
N SER A 69 1.82 0.54 0.48
CA SER A 69 2.71 -0.20 -0.40
C SER A 69 2.14 -1.61 -0.66
N THR A 70 2.02 -1.95 -1.94
CA THR A 70 1.51 -3.25 -2.43
C THR A 70 2.35 -3.69 -3.63
N SER A 71 2.25 -4.95 -4.02
CA SER A 71 2.95 -5.51 -5.19
C SER A 71 1.94 -6.14 -6.14
N THR A 72 2.14 -6.06 -7.46
CA THR A 72 1.35 -6.87 -8.41
C THR A 72 1.74 -8.35 -8.41
N THR A 73 2.81 -8.71 -7.71
CA THR A 73 3.32 -10.07 -7.55
C THR A 73 3.10 -10.59 -6.12
N ASP A 74 2.31 -11.63 -5.97
CA ASP A 74 1.98 -12.28 -4.69
C ASP A 74 3.23 -12.82 -3.96
N GLN A 75 4.18 -13.41 -4.69
CA GLN A 75 5.42 -13.95 -4.14
C GLN A 75 6.29 -12.86 -3.50
N VAL A 76 6.27 -11.64 -4.05
CA VAL A 76 6.96 -10.48 -3.46
C VAL A 76 6.27 -10.11 -2.15
N ALA A 77 4.95 -9.97 -2.16
CA ALA A 77 4.16 -9.64 -0.96
C ALA A 77 4.35 -10.68 0.17
N LEU A 78 4.39 -11.97 -0.16
CA LEU A 78 4.61 -13.05 0.81
C LEU A 78 5.96 -12.99 1.54
N LYS A 79 6.99 -12.36 0.94
CA LYS A 79 8.28 -12.16 1.62
C LYS A 79 8.13 -11.29 2.87
N PHE A 80 7.20 -10.34 2.87
CA PHE A 80 6.95 -9.45 4.02
C PHE A 80 6.25 -10.17 5.18
N VAL A 81 5.55 -11.27 4.90
CA VAL A 81 4.97 -12.14 5.94
C VAL A 81 6.03 -13.04 6.58
N ARG A 82 6.98 -13.54 5.77
CA ARG A 82 7.94 -14.59 6.16
C ARG A 82 9.25 -14.09 6.78
N LYS A 83 9.62 -12.81 6.58
CA LYS A 83 10.96 -12.28 6.92
C LYS A 83 11.22 -12.02 8.42
N GLN A 84 10.20 -11.98 9.29
CA GLN A 84 10.38 -11.60 10.70
C GLN A 84 10.43 -12.81 11.64
N LYS A 85 11.26 -12.75 12.69
CA LYS A 85 11.30 -13.78 13.76
C LYS A 85 9.88 -14.01 14.27
N LEU A 86 9.50 -15.27 14.50
CA LEU A 86 8.19 -15.61 15.05
C LEU A 86 8.03 -14.97 16.44
N ASN A 87 7.33 -13.84 16.51
CA ASN A 87 6.56 -13.50 17.68
C ASN A 87 5.36 -14.47 17.70
N LEU A 88 5.21 -15.23 18.79
CA LEU A 88 4.16 -16.23 18.97
C LEU A 88 2.73 -15.65 18.92
N ASP A 89 2.59 -14.33 19.02
CA ASP A 89 1.31 -13.60 19.10
C ASP A 89 0.94 -12.84 17.82
N GLU A 90 1.66 -13.07 16.72
CA GLU A 90 1.38 -12.47 15.43
C GLU A 90 0.97 -13.51 14.38
N ILE A 91 0.01 -13.11 13.55
CA ILE A 91 -0.51 -13.89 12.43
C ILE A 91 -0.06 -13.22 11.13
N GLY A 92 0.51 -14.01 10.23
CA GLY A 92 0.85 -13.57 8.89
C GLY A 92 -0.39 -13.49 8.00
N VAL A 93 -0.64 -12.34 7.39
CA VAL A 93 -1.79 -12.10 6.52
C VAL A 93 -1.32 -11.61 5.16
N LEU A 94 -1.92 -12.15 4.10
CA LEU A 94 -1.79 -11.66 2.74
C LEU A 94 -3.12 -11.01 2.34
N PHE A 95 -3.13 -9.70 2.21
CA PHE A 95 -4.24 -8.97 1.63
C PHE A 95 -4.19 -9.10 0.11
N VAL A 96 -5.34 -9.45 -0.48
CA VAL A 96 -5.56 -9.53 -1.93
C VAL A 96 -6.61 -8.50 -2.28
N MET A 97 -6.24 -7.49 -3.05
CA MET A 97 -7.10 -6.35 -3.35
C MET A 97 -7.26 -6.22 -4.86
N GLN A 98 -8.51 -6.17 -5.33
CA GLN A 98 -8.82 -5.87 -6.72
C GLN A 98 -8.96 -4.36 -6.88
N ILE A 99 -8.21 -3.79 -7.81
CA ILE A 99 -8.20 -2.37 -8.11
C ILE A 99 -8.95 -2.15 -9.42
N ASP A 100 -9.90 -1.23 -9.40
CA ASP A 100 -10.61 -0.74 -10.57
C ASP A 100 -10.22 0.72 -10.81
N PRO A 101 -9.31 1.00 -11.76
CA PRO A 101 -8.87 2.38 -12.03
C PRO A 101 -10.00 3.32 -12.41
N SER A 102 -11.10 2.81 -12.97
CA SER A 102 -12.24 3.65 -13.40
C SER A 102 -13.08 4.17 -12.24
N LYS A 103 -12.97 3.56 -11.05
CA LYS A 103 -13.75 3.91 -9.84
C LYS A 103 -12.87 4.44 -8.70
N SER A 104 -11.55 4.46 -8.87
CA SER A 104 -10.66 4.86 -7.78
C SER A 104 -10.71 6.36 -7.55
N LEU A 105 -11.09 6.75 -6.33
CA LEU A 105 -11.02 8.14 -5.87
C LEU A 105 -9.65 8.49 -5.28
N ILE A 106 -8.87 7.47 -4.90
CA ILE A 106 -7.53 7.63 -4.32
C ILE A 106 -6.50 7.40 -5.43
N PRO A 107 -5.52 8.31 -5.61
CA PRO A 107 -4.46 8.11 -6.58
C PRO A 107 -3.58 6.93 -6.16
N PHE A 108 -3.07 6.22 -7.16
CA PHE A 108 -2.09 5.17 -6.97
C PHE A 108 -1.18 5.09 -8.18
N ALA A 109 0.05 4.63 -7.99
CA ALA A 109 1.01 4.59 -9.07
C ALA A 109 1.85 3.32 -9.02
N ASN A 110 2.18 2.81 -10.20
CA ASN A 110 3.32 1.93 -10.35
C ASN A 110 4.59 2.77 -10.19
N VAL A 111 5.36 2.49 -9.14
CA VAL A 111 6.56 3.26 -8.78
C VAL A 111 7.86 2.58 -9.22
N ARG A 112 7.81 1.54 -10.05
CA ARG A 112 8.97 0.78 -10.51
C ARG A 112 10.14 1.66 -10.98
N ASP A 113 9.87 2.71 -11.75
CA ASP A 113 10.92 3.53 -12.37
C ASP A 113 11.53 4.58 -11.43
N VAL A 114 10.93 4.77 -10.24
CA VAL A 114 11.38 5.73 -9.22
C VAL A 114 11.69 5.09 -7.87
N SER A 115 11.30 3.83 -7.67
CA SER A 115 11.50 3.08 -6.44
C SER A 115 12.95 2.62 -6.31
N PHE A 116 13.43 2.60 -5.07
CA PHE A 116 14.72 1.99 -4.74
C PHE A 116 14.73 0.47 -5.00
N TYR A 117 13.55 -0.18 -4.97
CA TYR A 117 13.39 -1.62 -5.22
C TYR A 117 12.51 -1.89 -6.45
N PRO A 118 13.02 -1.64 -7.68
CA PRO A 118 12.22 -1.75 -8.91
C PRO A 118 11.68 -3.17 -9.19
N LYS A 119 12.26 -4.19 -8.55
CA LYS A 119 11.85 -5.60 -8.70
C LYS A 119 10.69 -6.01 -7.79
N GLU A 120 10.18 -5.10 -6.97
CA GLU A 120 9.01 -5.37 -6.14
C GLU A 120 7.69 -5.14 -6.88
N ASP A 121 7.74 -4.61 -8.11
CA ASP A 121 6.57 -4.26 -8.93
C ASP A 121 5.50 -3.55 -8.09
N GLU A 122 5.97 -2.53 -7.38
CA GLU A 122 5.20 -1.84 -6.34
C GLU A 122 4.13 -0.94 -6.94
N ILE A 123 2.90 -1.11 -6.45
CA ILE A 123 1.81 -0.14 -6.58
C ILE A 123 1.64 0.55 -5.24
N LEU A 124 1.90 1.86 -5.21
CA LEU A 124 1.81 2.70 -4.03
C LEU A 124 0.54 3.57 -4.10
N PHE A 125 -0.25 3.54 -3.02
CA PHE A 125 -1.43 4.39 -2.82
C PHE A 125 -1.13 5.44 -1.75
#